data_AF-A0A498II78-F1
#
_entry.id   AF-A0A498II78-F1
#
_cell.length_a   1.000
_cell.length_b   1.000
_cell.length_c   1.000
_cell.angle_alpha   90.00
_cell.angle_beta   90.00
_cell.angle_gamma   90.00
#
_symmetry.space_group_name_H-M   'P 1'
#
loop_
_entity.id
_entity.type
_entity.pdbx_description
1 polymer ?
#
loop_
_entity_poly.entity_id
_entity_poly.type
_entity_poly.pdbx_seq_one_letter_code
_entity_poly.pdbx_strand_id
1 'polypeptide(L)'
;MEHSLTIRNLVLLKFLHGFILLLLCMINTCPESAAFLSPTLLGNKSDRLALLDFKKRITEDPLSVMSSWNHSIHFCSWVGITCHRATQRVLILDLEDKQLVGSIPPSIGNLTLLVEISLGINKFHGEIPQELGRLRTLESLNLSFNSLGGKIPTNMSHCTQLRVFDLVSNKIIGSIPHQPSLWLSLTVLHLTANNLSGTIPGWIGNFSSLRSLRLSLNNFQGSIPNELGHITTLKIFAVGQNNLSGNIPVSISNASRLQVIDFGSNDFTGTIPGESLGSLRSLIWLNFADNRLGNGKLGDLSFPNFLTNCTSLQELGLSYNRFGGEIPRSIANLSTQLQVLYLGFNLLHGSLPNDIGNLINLIDLDVSHNYLAEYGMGGQVSILGDVYSYGILLLEMFTGKTPTDDMFIEGLSIYEFAALALPDHVMDVVDPSLLLDLEANGSVNNDRYERNALPRRNNRGVVKAKKVEECLFAVMQIGLSCCAVSPRERMLLNMVVRKMSAIRDSYLKVQEG
;
A
#
# COMPACT_ATOMS: atom_id res chain seq x y z
N MET A 1 84.34 26.11 36.29
CA MET A 1 83.02 25.43 36.34
C MET A 1 82.13 25.90 37.51
N GLU A 2 82.48 26.94 38.27
CA GLU A 2 81.60 27.44 39.35
C GLU A 2 80.71 28.62 38.95
N HIS A 3 81.11 29.43 37.95
CA HIS A 3 80.33 30.62 37.54
C HIS A 3 79.00 30.32 36.81
N SER A 4 78.84 29.13 36.23
CA SER A 4 77.61 28.72 35.53
C SER A 4 76.54 28.21 36.50
N LEU A 5 76.95 27.64 37.64
CA LEU A 5 76.04 27.11 38.66
C LEU A 5 75.35 28.24 39.44
N THR A 6 76.07 29.33 39.71
CA THR A 6 75.57 30.48 40.47
C THR A 6 74.49 31.26 39.71
N ILE A 7 74.64 31.42 38.40
CA ILE A 7 73.64 32.10 37.55
C ILE A 7 72.38 31.25 37.43
N ARG A 8 72.51 29.92 37.29
CA ARG A 8 71.37 29.00 37.21
C ARG A 8 70.56 28.98 38.51
N ASN A 9 71.24 29.02 39.65
CA ASN A 9 70.58 29.09 40.97
C ASN A 9 69.95 30.46 41.23
N LEU A 10 70.53 31.56 40.75
CA LEU A 10 69.95 32.90 40.89
C LEU A 10 68.69 33.08 40.03
N VAL A 11 68.67 32.48 38.83
CA VAL A 11 67.48 32.46 37.96
C VAL A 11 66.38 31.58 38.57
N LEU A 12 66.72 30.40 39.10
CA LEU A 12 65.75 29.54 39.79
C LEU A 12 65.17 30.22 41.04
N LEU A 13 65.99 30.91 41.83
CA LEU A 13 65.54 31.60 43.05
C LEU A 13 64.62 32.79 42.72
N LYS A 14 64.91 33.55 41.65
CA LYS A 14 64.03 34.62 41.16
C LYS A 14 62.73 34.08 40.57
N PHE A 15 62.78 32.92 39.90
CA PHE A 15 61.59 32.25 39.38
C PHE A 15 60.71 31.71 40.52
N LEU A 16 61.32 31.12 41.56
CA LEU A 16 60.60 30.61 42.73
C LEU A 16 59.99 31.73 43.56
N HIS A 17 60.70 32.85 43.76
CA HIS A 17 60.15 34.03 44.45
C HIS A 17 59.03 34.69 43.66
N GLY A 18 59.15 34.80 42.32
CA GLY A 18 58.08 35.29 41.45
C GLY A 18 56.86 34.38 41.47
N PHE A 19 57.06 33.06 41.50
CA PHE A 19 55.99 32.06 41.59
C PHE A 19 55.29 32.08 42.95
N ILE A 20 56.04 32.25 44.05
CA ILE A 20 55.48 32.37 45.41
C ILE A 20 54.72 33.70 45.58
N LEU A 21 55.23 34.81 45.02
CA LEU A 21 54.51 36.09 45.01
C LEU A 21 53.23 36.04 44.17
N LEU A 22 53.22 35.32 43.05
CA LEU A 22 52.01 35.05 42.26
C LEU A 22 51.00 34.18 43.04
N LEU A 23 51.45 33.13 43.73
CA LEU A 23 50.60 32.32 44.61
C LEU A 23 50.03 33.14 45.79
N LEU A 24 50.83 34.02 46.40
CA LEU A 24 50.38 34.89 47.49
C LEU A 24 49.43 36.01 47.02
N CYS A 25 49.58 36.51 45.79
CA CYS A 25 48.62 37.43 45.17
C CYS A 25 47.28 36.75 44.83
N MET A 26 47.31 35.48 44.45
CA MET A 26 46.10 34.67 44.18
C MET A 26 45.37 34.25 45.47
N ILE A 27 46.03 34.26 46.63
CA ILE A 27 45.44 33.96 47.95
C ILE A 27 44.80 35.22 48.59
N ASN A 28 45.24 36.43 48.23
CA ASN A 28 44.78 37.68 48.86
C ASN A 28 43.84 38.57 48.02
N THR A 29 43.28 38.04 46.94
CA THR A 29 42.19 38.72 46.20
C THR A 29 41.03 37.76 45.95
N CYS A 30 40.44 37.27 47.05
CA CYS A 30 39.12 36.69 47.02
C CYS A 30 38.13 37.80 47.41
N PRO A 31 37.31 38.33 46.48
CA PRO A 31 36.09 39.01 46.89
C PRO A 31 35.22 37.97 47.59
N GLU A 32 34.76 38.29 48.80
CA GLU A 32 33.79 37.46 49.51
C GLU A 32 32.59 37.12 48.60
N SER A 33 32.20 35.85 48.62
CA SER A 33 31.03 35.26 47.94
C SER A 33 31.14 35.02 46.42
N ALA A 34 31.90 33.99 46.03
CA ALA A 34 31.48 33.10 44.96
C ALA A 34 31.45 31.66 45.50
N ALA A 35 30.36 31.31 46.16
CA ALA A 35 30.06 29.91 46.43
C ALA A 35 30.03 29.17 45.07
N PHE A 36 30.91 28.17 44.89
CA PHE A 36 30.79 27.26 43.77
C PHE A 36 29.41 26.59 43.85
N LEU A 37 28.51 26.97 42.94
CA LEU A 37 27.18 26.38 42.81
C LEU A 37 27.36 24.87 42.57
N SER A 38 26.57 24.04 43.27
CA SER A 38 26.61 22.59 43.01
C SER A 38 26.25 22.29 41.55
N PRO A 39 26.78 21.22 40.93
CA PRO A 39 26.41 20.82 39.57
C PRO A 39 24.89 20.63 39.39
N THR A 40 24.22 20.20 40.45
CA THR A 40 22.76 20.11 40.54
C THR A 40 22.07 21.48 40.45
N LEU A 41 22.58 22.49 41.16
CA LEU A 41 22.00 23.84 41.16
C LEU A 41 22.25 24.58 39.83
N LEU A 42 23.42 24.39 39.21
CA LEU A 42 23.71 24.87 37.84
C LEU A 42 22.80 24.21 36.80
N GLY A 43 22.62 22.89 36.88
CA GLY A 43 21.72 22.16 35.98
C GLY A 43 20.26 22.61 36.10
N ASN A 44 19.75 22.80 37.32
CA ASN A 44 18.39 23.28 37.54
C ASN A 44 18.18 24.70 37.00
N LYS A 45 19.18 25.58 37.12
CA LYS A 45 19.12 26.92 36.53
C LYS A 45 19.08 26.87 34.99
N SER A 46 19.88 25.99 34.39
CA SER A 46 19.89 25.78 32.93
C SER A 46 18.53 25.27 32.43
N ASP A 47 17.97 24.26 33.10
CA ASP A 47 16.68 23.68 32.70
C ASP A 47 15.55 24.70 32.77
N ARG A 48 15.48 25.46 33.87
CA ARG A 48 14.49 26.53 34.03
C ARG A 48 14.59 27.57 32.90
N LEU A 49 15.80 27.98 32.52
CA LEU A 49 15.99 28.96 31.45
C LEU A 49 15.55 28.41 30.08
N ALA A 50 15.84 27.16 29.79
CA ALA A 50 15.38 26.50 28.57
C ALA A 50 13.85 26.41 28.51
N LEU A 51 13.19 26.04 29.61
CA LEU A 51 11.73 25.99 29.67
C LEU A 51 11.09 27.39 29.56
N LEU A 52 11.69 28.43 30.15
CA LEU A 52 11.18 29.79 29.99
C LEU A 52 11.34 30.32 28.56
N ASP A 53 12.44 29.97 27.88
CA ASP A 53 12.60 30.27 26.46
C ASP A 53 11.58 29.48 25.60
N PHE A 54 11.28 28.22 25.96
CA PHE A 54 10.20 27.45 25.34
C PHE A 54 8.85 28.14 25.50
N LYS A 55 8.48 28.54 26.73
CA LYS A 55 7.25 29.31 26.98
C LYS A 55 7.19 30.59 26.15
N LYS A 56 8.31 31.29 25.97
CA LYS A 56 8.38 32.52 25.16
C LYS A 56 8.09 32.26 23.68
N ARG A 57 8.30 31.04 23.18
CA ARG A 57 7.97 30.67 21.79
C ARG A 57 6.52 30.29 21.57
N ILE A 58 5.73 30.14 22.64
CA ILE A 58 4.30 29.89 22.55
C ILE A 58 3.58 31.22 22.25
N THR A 59 2.90 31.28 21.12
CA THR A 59 2.16 32.46 20.66
C THR A 59 0.68 32.38 21.02
N GLU A 60 0.11 31.18 21.06
CA GLU A 60 -1.28 30.96 21.49
C GLU A 60 -1.35 29.75 22.43
N ASP A 61 -2.11 29.90 23.51
CA ASP A 61 -2.33 28.88 24.55
C ASP A 61 -3.81 28.87 24.96
N PRO A 62 -4.71 28.29 24.13
CA PRO A 62 -6.16 28.35 24.36
C PRO A 62 -6.59 27.71 25.68
N LEU A 63 -5.86 26.68 26.13
CA LEU A 63 -6.14 25.94 27.35
C LEU A 63 -5.42 26.52 28.59
N SER A 64 -4.71 27.64 28.43
CA SER A 64 -3.98 28.31 29.50
C SER A 64 -2.99 27.40 30.24
N VAL A 65 -2.37 26.43 29.55
CA VAL A 65 -1.41 25.47 30.10
C VAL A 65 -0.16 26.18 30.62
N MET A 66 0.31 27.19 29.89
CA MET A 66 1.49 27.99 30.21
C MET A 66 1.27 28.91 31.41
N SER A 67 0.04 29.03 31.94
CA SER A 67 -0.24 29.75 33.19
C SER A 67 0.46 29.10 34.41
N SER A 68 0.60 27.76 34.38
CA SER A 68 1.31 27.02 35.43
C SER A 68 2.82 27.26 35.40
N TRP A 69 3.38 27.65 34.25
CA TRP A 69 4.81 27.91 34.05
C TRP A 69 5.18 29.31 34.56
N ASN A 70 5.08 29.52 35.87
CA ASN A 70 5.28 30.82 36.52
C ASN A 70 6.45 30.82 37.50
N HIS A 71 6.82 32.01 38.00
CA HIS A 71 7.95 32.17 38.92
C HIS A 71 7.68 31.71 40.34
N SER A 72 6.42 31.51 40.71
CA SER A 72 5.97 31.25 42.08
C SER A 72 6.13 29.80 42.51
N ILE A 73 6.19 28.86 41.55
CA ILE A 73 6.38 27.44 41.81
C ILE A 73 7.60 26.88 41.07
N HIS A 74 8.19 25.81 41.61
CA HIS A 74 9.31 25.14 40.97
C HIS A 74 8.88 24.50 39.65
N PHE A 75 9.76 24.49 38.64
CA PHE A 75 9.40 24.01 37.29
C PHE A 75 9.02 22.53 37.24
N CYS A 76 9.45 21.73 38.23
CA CYS A 76 9.03 20.34 38.37
C CYS A 76 7.54 20.16 38.77
N SER A 77 6.85 21.25 39.09
CA SER A 77 5.40 21.28 39.35
C SER A 77 4.62 21.93 38.21
N TRP A 78 5.28 22.32 37.13
CA TRP A 78 4.63 22.87 35.95
C TRP A 78 3.91 21.77 35.17
N VAL A 79 2.77 22.11 34.57
CA VAL A 79 2.02 21.16 33.73
C VAL A 79 2.91 20.68 32.60
N GLY A 80 2.99 19.36 32.44
CA GLY A 80 3.79 18.70 31.40
C GLY A 80 5.27 18.49 31.74
N ILE A 81 5.74 18.89 32.92
CA ILE A 81 7.13 18.70 33.33
C ILE A 81 7.24 17.60 34.39
N THR A 82 8.03 16.57 34.10
CA THR A 82 8.45 15.58 35.11
C THR A 82 9.95 15.67 35.34
N CYS A 83 10.35 15.73 36.61
CA CYS A 83 11.74 15.80 37.00
C CYS A 83 12.23 14.54 37.70
N HIS A 84 13.55 14.33 37.65
CA HIS A 84 14.22 13.33 38.45
C HIS A 84 14.13 13.68 39.95
N ARG A 85 13.72 12.72 40.78
CA ARG A 85 13.47 12.95 42.23
C ARG A 85 14.67 13.51 42.98
N ALA A 86 15.88 12.96 42.76
CA ALA A 86 17.08 13.38 43.47
C ALA A 86 17.73 14.66 42.93
N THR A 87 17.88 14.79 41.60
CA THR A 87 18.60 15.91 40.99
C THR A 87 17.71 17.11 40.68
N GLN A 88 16.38 16.94 40.66
CA GLN A 88 15.40 17.96 40.27
C GLN A 88 15.59 18.49 38.84
N ARG A 89 16.25 17.69 37.98
CA ARG A 89 16.46 17.96 36.55
C ARG A 89 15.31 17.40 35.73
N VAL A 90 15.00 18.04 34.61
CA VAL A 90 13.88 17.66 33.73
C VAL A 90 14.18 16.34 33.01
N LEU A 91 13.24 15.40 33.09
CA LEU A 91 13.28 14.10 32.41
C LEU A 91 12.24 13.98 31.29
N ILE A 92 11.05 14.54 31.50
CA ILE A 92 9.94 14.44 30.54
C ILE A 92 9.35 15.82 30.31
N LEU A 93 9.20 16.18 29.04
CA LEU A 93 8.38 17.29 28.57
C LEU A 93 7.21 16.71 27.78
N ASP A 94 6.02 16.69 28.40
CA ASP A 94 4.78 16.19 27.81
C ASP A 94 3.74 17.31 27.73
N LEU A 95 3.52 17.82 26.51
CA LEU A 95 2.52 18.81 26.18
C LEU A 95 1.63 18.31 25.04
N GLU A 96 1.43 16.99 24.92
CA GLU A 96 0.60 16.41 23.88
C GLU A 96 -0.87 16.84 24.02
N ASP A 97 -1.51 17.14 22.89
CA ASP A 97 -2.92 17.58 22.83
C ASP A 97 -3.22 18.74 23.78
N LYS A 98 -2.53 19.86 23.57
CA LYS A 98 -2.68 21.10 24.36
C LYS A 98 -3.11 22.30 23.53
N GLN A 99 -3.36 22.10 22.23
CA GLN A 99 -3.74 23.14 21.27
C GLN A 99 -2.73 24.30 21.20
N LEU A 100 -1.47 24.07 21.57
CA LEU A 100 -0.43 25.09 21.62
C LEU A 100 -0.02 25.52 20.22
N VAL A 101 0.11 26.83 20.00
CA VAL A 101 0.69 27.41 18.78
C VAL A 101 2.03 28.04 19.13
N GLY A 102 3.07 27.78 18.34
CA GLY A 102 4.39 28.35 18.56
C GLY A 102 5.49 27.61 17.83
N SER A 103 6.73 27.75 18.28
CA SER A 103 7.88 27.03 17.72
C SER A 103 8.75 26.39 18.80
N ILE A 104 9.53 25.38 18.41
CA ILE A 104 10.46 24.70 19.31
C ILE A 104 11.77 25.50 19.34
N PRO A 105 12.21 26.04 20.50
CA PRO A 105 13.45 26.80 20.55
C PRO A 105 14.70 25.89 20.53
N PRO A 106 15.84 26.37 20.02
CA PRO A 106 17.15 25.70 20.15
C PRO A 106 17.56 25.38 21.60
N SER A 107 17.09 26.16 22.56
CA SER A 107 17.40 25.98 23.99
C SER A 107 16.87 24.65 24.56
N ILE A 108 15.95 23.97 23.88
CA ILE A 108 15.49 22.62 24.26
C ILE A 108 16.67 21.64 24.38
N GLY A 109 17.72 21.83 23.58
CA GLY A 109 18.95 21.02 23.64
C GLY A 109 19.77 21.21 24.92
N ASN A 110 19.43 22.18 25.78
CA ASN A 110 20.08 22.39 27.08
C ASN A 110 19.46 21.55 28.21
N LEU A 111 18.33 20.89 27.96
CA LEU A 111 17.67 19.99 28.90
C LEU A 111 18.32 18.59 28.85
N THR A 112 19.60 18.53 29.20
CA THR A 112 20.52 17.41 28.88
C THR A 112 20.16 16.05 29.47
N LEU A 113 19.19 15.97 30.39
CA LEU A 113 18.70 14.72 31.00
C LEU A 113 17.31 14.31 30.48
N LEU A 114 16.76 15.00 29.47
CA LEU A 114 15.52 14.60 28.85
C LEU A 114 15.60 13.18 28.31
N VAL A 115 14.59 12.39 28.68
CA VAL A 115 14.33 11.04 28.22
C VAL A 115 13.18 11.06 27.21
N GLU A 116 12.21 11.96 27.40
CA GLU A 116 11.02 12.02 26.56
C GLU A 116 10.59 13.45 26.25
N ILE A 117 10.29 13.69 24.98
CA ILE A 117 9.62 14.88 24.49
C ILE A 117 8.37 14.44 23.74
N SER A 118 7.20 14.76 24.28
CA SER A 118 5.91 14.57 23.61
C SER A 118 5.25 15.93 23.36
N LEU A 119 5.20 16.35 22.10
CA LEU A 119 4.57 17.59 21.63
C LEU A 119 3.49 17.30 20.58
N GLY A 120 3.03 16.05 20.50
CA GLY A 120 2.05 15.60 19.52
C GLY A 120 0.73 16.37 19.56
N ILE A 121 0.00 16.41 18.44
CA ILE A 121 -1.37 16.96 18.38
C ILE A 121 -1.39 18.43 18.86
N ASN A 122 -0.57 19.26 18.24
CA ASN A 122 -0.49 20.69 18.52
C ASN A 122 -0.37 21.47 17.20
N LYS A 123 -0.04 22.76 17.26
CA LYS A 123 0.17 23.64 16.11
C LYS A 123 1.58 24.22 16.11
N PHE A 124 2.58 23.45 16.56
CA PHE A 124 3.98 23.86 16.48
C PHE A 124 4.41 23.99 15.01
N HIS A 125 5.12 25.07 14.70
CA HIS A 125 5.59 25.41 13.37
C HIS A 125 7.07 25.83 13.38
N GLY A 126 7.63 26.08 12.20
CA GLY A 126 9.06 26.33 12.03
C GLY A 126 9.87 25.04 11.92
N GLU A 127 11.18 25.12 12.09
CA GLU A 127 12.08 23.96 11.93
C GLU A 127 12.28 23.20 13.24
N ILE A 128 12.63 21.93 13.12
CA ILE A 128 13.11 21.11 14.24
C ILE A 128 14.56 21.55 14.55
N PRO A 129 14.88 22.00 15.78
CA PRO A 129 16.22 22.50 16.10
C PRO A 129 17.33 21.43 16.02
N GLN A 130 18.50 21.80 15.47
CA GLN A 130 19.67 20.92 15.39
C GLN A 130 20.23 20.56 16.77
N GLU A 131 19.94 21.39 17.78
CA GLU A 131 20.36 21.24 19.16
C GLU A 131 19.71 20.04 19.86
N LEU A 132 18.63 19.47 19.32
CA LEU A 132 18.06 18.22 19.83
C LEU A 132 19.08 17.08 19.83
N GLY A 133 20.03 17.09 18.89
CA GLY A 133 21.16 16.15 18.86
C GLY A 133 22.06 16.19 20.11
N ARG A 134 21.94 17.20 20.99
CA ARG A 134 22.66 17.25 22.27
C ARG A 134 22.05 16.34 23.33
N LEU A 135 20.79 15.92 23.16
CA LEU A 135 20.03 15.14 24.13
C LEU A 135 20.37 13.65 24.02
N ARG A 136 21.50 13.25 24.61
CA ARG A 136 22.03 11.87 24.52
C ARG A 136 21.23 10.82 25.30
N THR A 137 20.38 11.27 26.23
CA THR A 137 19.47 10.45 27.04
C THR A 137 18.08 10.31 26.42
N LEU A 138 17.80 11.01 25.33
CA LEU A 138 16.48 11.03 24.72
C LEU A 138 16.17 9.63 24.16
N GLU A 139 15.09 9.04 24.65
CA GLU A 139 14.57 7.74 24.24
C GLU A 139 13.34 7.88 23.35
N SER A 140 12.52 8.91 23.57
CA SER A 140 11.28 9.14 22.82
C SER A 140 11.15 10.59 22.38
N LEU A 141 10.92 10.79 21.08
CA LEU A 141 10.61 12.07 20.47
C LEU A 141 9.35 11.95 19.62
N ASN A 142 8.23 12.44 20.15
CA ASN A 142 6.94 12.54 19.46
C ASN A 142 6.66 14.01 19.10
N LEU A 143 6.71 14.33 17.81
CA LEU A 143 6.35 15.64 17.25
C LEU A 143 5.20 15.51 16.23
N SER A 144 4.44 14.41 16.30
CA SER A 144 3.37 14.10 15.34
C SER A 144 2.25 15.15 15.33
N PHE A 145 1.49 15.23 14.24
CA PHE A 145 0.33 16.09 14.07
C PHE A 145 0.60 17.55 14.47
N ASN A 146 1.53 18.18 13.74
CA ASN A 146 1.93 19.57 13.92
C ASN A 146 2.05 20.25 12.54
N SER A 147 2.60 21.47 12.50
CA SER A 147 2.91 22.21 11.28
C SER A 147 4.42 22.46 11.11
N LEU A 148 5.27 21.54 11.63
CA LEU A 148 6.71 21.65 11.55
C LEU A 148 7.19 21.47 10.10
N GLY A 149 8.15 22.29 9.68
CA GLY A 149 8.75 22.26 8.36
C GLY A 149 10.27 22.13 8.42
N GLY A 150 10.93 22.49 7.32
CA GLY A 150 12.38 22.34 7.19
C GLY A 150 12.79 20.87 7.03
N LYS A 151 14.09 20.59 7.22
CA LYS A 151 14.66 19.26 7.06
C LYS A 151 14.77 18.53 8.40
N ILE A 152 14.80 17.19 8.35
CA ILE A 152 15.17 16.39 9.53
C ILE A 152 16.59 16.79 9.99
N PRO A 153 16.83 17.05 11.28
CA PRO A 153 18.13 17.54 11.73
C PRO A 153 19.27 16.52 11.54
N THR A 154 20.42 16.99 11.06
CA THR A 154 21.58 16.14 10.73
C THR A 154 22.39 15.73 11.96
N ASN A 155 22.07 16.24 13.14
CA ASN A 155 22.73 15.90 14.40
C ASN A 155 21.95 14.89 15.24
N MET A 156 20.78 14.43 14.77
CA MET A 156 19.95 13.46 15.51
C MET A 156 20.64 12.09 15.70
N SER A 157 21.67 11.77 14.91
CA SER A 157 22.54 10.59 15.12
C SER A 157 23.22 10.56 16.49
N HIS A 158 23.36 11.71 17.15
CA HIS A 158 23.96 11.80 18.48
C HIS A 158 23.00 11.41 19.61
N CYS A 159 21.70 11.29 19.34
CA CYS A 159 20.71 10.74 20.28
C CYS A 159 20.81 9.21 20.31
N THR A 160 21.88 8.69 20.89
CA THR A 160 22.24 7.25 20.84
C THR A 160 21.25 6.32 21.55
N GLN A 161 20.38 6.86 22.40
CA GLN A 161 19.36 6.11 23.14
C GLN A 161 17.97 6.19 22.50
N LEU A 162 17.83 6.89 21.37
CA LEU A 162 16.52 7.12 20.75
C LEU A 162 15.91 5.80 20.27
N ARG A 163 14.71 5.52 20.78
CA ARG A 163 13.90 4.33 20.48
C ARG A 163 12.69 4.66 19.62
N VAL A 164 12.11 5.84 19.83
CA VAL A 164 10.92 6.32 19.13
C VAL A 164 11.22 7.67 18.52
N PHE A 165 11.06 7.75 17.20
CA PHE A 165 11.10 9.01 16.47
C PHE A 165 9.86 9.11 15.58
N ASP A 166 8.94 9.99 15.97
CA ASP A 166 7.65 10.18 15.31
C ASP A 166 7.48 11.63 14.84
N LEU A 167 7.36 11.79 13.51
CA LEU A 167 7.11 13.04 12.81
C LEU A 167 5.82 13.00 11.96
N VAL A 168 4.91 12.05 12.23
CA VAL A 168 3.69 11.85 11.43
C VAL A 168 2.92 13.15 11.23
N SER A 169 2.40 13.40 10.03
CA SER A 169 1.55 14.56 9.71
C SER A 169 2.21 15.90 10.04
N ASN A 170 3.24 16.24 9.28
CA ASN A 170 3.95 17.53 9.32
C ASN A 170 4.25 18.02 7.90
N LYS A 171 5.07 19.07 7.75
CA LYS A 171 5.49 19.66 6.48
C LYS A 171 7.00 19.46 6.24
N ILE A 172 7.57 18.37 6.75
CA ILE A 172 9.02 18.11 6.66
C ILE A 172 9.42 17.84 5.20
N ILE A 173 10.53 18.43 4.78
CA ILE A 173 11.06 18.36 3.41
C ILE A 173 12.46 17.74 3.36
N GLY A 174 12.92 17.43 2.14
CA GLY A 174 14.25 16.90 1.88
C GLY A 174 14.32 15.38 2.11
N SER A 175 15.54 14.84 2.10
CA SER A 175 15.75 13.41 2.27
C SER A 175 16.01 13.02 3.72
N ILE A 176 15.91 11.72 4.00
CA ILE A 176 16.38 11.17 5.28
C ILE A 176 17.91 11.41 5.36
N PRO A 177 18.40 12.14 6.38
CA PRO A 177 19.80 12.54 6.45
C PRO A 177 20.71 11.32 6.61
N HIS A 178 21.81 11.29 5.84
CA HIS A 178 22.77 10.19 5.88
C HIS A 178 23.46 10.12 7.25
N GLN A 179 23.12 9.09 8.04
CA GLN A 179 23.62 8.89 9.39
C GLN A 179 23.83 7.39 9.71
N PRO A 180 24.77 6.72 9.02
CA PRO A 180 24.84 5.25 8.97
C PRO A 180 25.26 4.56 10.29
N SER A 181 25.53 5.29 11.38
CA SER A 181 26.38 4.76 12.47
C SER A 181 25.77 4.60 13.86
N LEU A 182 24.57 5.11 14.22
CA LEU A 182 24.25 5.23 15.66
C LEU A 182 22.79 5.03 16.12
N TRP A 183 21.81 4.85 15.23
CA TRP A 183 20.42 4.57 15.63
C TRP A 183 20.14 3.07 15.83
N LEU A 184 21.11 2.34 16.38
CA LEU A 184 20.97 0.90 16.65
C LEU A 184 19.85 0.59 17.66
N SER A 185 19.52 1.58 18.51
CA SER A 185 18.45 1.49 19.52
C SER A 185 17.06 1.79 18.96
N LEU A 186 16.96 2.31 17.73
CA LEU A 186 15.68 2.79 17.19
C LEU A 186 14.75 1.62 16.93
N THR A 187 13.54 1.72 17.45
CA THR A 187 12.49 0.70 17.35
C THR A 187 11.31 1.16 16.51
N VAL A 188 11.05 2.48 16.49
CA VAL A 188 9.94 3.10 15.77
C VAL A 188 10.47 4.31 15.02
N LEU A 189 10.30 4.30 13.70
CA LEU A 189 10.56 5.44 12.82
C LEU A 189 9.30 5.70 12.00
N HIS A 190 8.55 6.73 12.38
CA HIS A 190 7.32 7.13 11.69
C HIS A 190 7.49 8.51 11.08
N LEU A 191 7.42 8.57 9.75
CA LEU A 191 7.57 9.78 8.95
C LEU A 191 6.36 9.99 8.01
N THR A 192 5.25 9.28 8.26
CA THR A 192 4.06 9.30 7.40
C THR A 192 3.49 10.71 7.23
N ALA A 193 2.94 11.02 6.05
CA ALA A 193 2.28 12.29 5.75
C ALA A 193 3.22 13.49 5.95
N ASN A 194 4.28 13.52 5.16
CA ASN A 194 5.23 14.63 5.06
C ASN A 194 5.53 14.90 3.57
N ASN A 195 6.47 15.81 3.30
CA ASN A 195 6.91 16.13 1.94
C ASN A 195 8.38 15.71 1.72
N LEU A 196 8.78 14.57 2.33
CA LEU A 196 10.12 14.02 2.18
C LEU A 196 10.33 13.50 0.75
N SER A 197 11.57 13.55 0.27
CA SER A 197 11.94 13.17 -1.09
C SER A 197 13.28 12.44 -1.15
N GLY A 198 13.69 12.02 -2.35
CA GLY A 198 14.89 11.20 -2.56
C GLY A 198 14.60 9.70 -2.43
N THR A 199 15.65 8.89 -2.35
CA THR A 199 15.51 7.43 -2.24
C THR A 199 15.42 6.97 -0.80
N ILE A 200 14.80 5.80 -0.57
CA ILE A 200 14.92 5.09 0.72
C ILE A 200 16.36 4.58 0.81
N PRO A 201 17.18 5.07 1.76
CA PRO A 201 18.60 4.70 1.78
C PRO A 201 18.83 3.28 2.30
N GLY A 202 19.71 2.51 1.63
CA GLY A 202 20.03 1.14 2.03
C GLY A 202 20.63 1.00 3.43
N TRP A 203 21.30 2.03 3.95
CA TRP A 203 21.84 2.01 5.32
C TRP A 203 20.76 1.97 6.41
N ILE A 204 19.47 2.18 6.10
CA ILE A 204 18.36 1.90 7.03
C ILE A 204 18.36 0.43 7.47
N GLY A 205 18.87 -0.47 6.61
CA GLY A 205 19.09 -1.89 6.94
C GLY A 205 19.97 -2.13 8.18
N ASN A 206 20.76 -1.14 8.61
CA ASN A 206 21.59 -1.23 9.81
C ASN A 206 20.80 -1.04 11.12
N PHE A 207 19.54 -0.62 11.06
CA PHE A 207 18.70 -0.42 12.25
C PHE A 207 18.17 -1.75 12.77
N SER A 208 19.05 -2.57 13.33
CA SER A 208 18.78 -3.96 13.72
C SER A 208 17.67 -4.13 14.77
N SER A 209 17.34 -3.07 15.53
CA SER A 209 16.25 -3.08 16.52
C SER A 209 14.90 -2.58 15.99
N LEU A 210 14.83 -2.13 14.72
CA LEU A 210 13.67 -1.46 14.17
C LEU A 210 12.49 -2.42 14.01
N ARG A 211 11.36 -2.07 14.61
CA ARG A 211 10.12 -2.86 14.60
C ARG A 211 9.06 -2.24 13.71
N SER A 212 9.07 -0.93 13.55
CA SER A 212 8.09 -0.22 12.73
C SER A 212 8.75 0.88 11.92
N LEU A 213 8.62 0.78 10.61
CA LEU A 213 9.05 1.77 9.64
C LEU A 213 7.84 2.21 8.82
N ARG A 214 7.41 3.45 9.01
CA ARG A 214 6.28 4.03 8.27
C ARG A 214 6.72 5.29 7.53
N LEU A 215 6.68 5.23 6.20
CA LEU A 215 7.12 6.27 5.27
C LEU A 215 5.99 6.67 4.30
N SER A 216 4.78 6.14 4.48
CA SER A 216 3.65 6.39 3.58
C SER A 216 3.32 7.88 3.42
N LEU A 217 2.66 8.28 2.33
CA LEU A 217 2.27 9.67 2.05
C LEU A 217 3.48 10.63 2.06
N ASN A 218 4.44 10.38 1.18
CA ASN A 218 5.62 11.22 0.94
C ASN A 218 5.96 11.23 -0.57
N ASN A 219 7.11 11.81 -0.95
CA ASN A 219 7.60 11.85 -2.32
C ASN A 219 8.87 10.99 -2.51
N PHE A 220 8.98 9.85 -1.81
CA PHE A 220 10.12 8.95 -1.98
C PHE A 220 10.11 8.32 -3.38
N GLN A 221 11.29 8.17 -3.98
CA GLN A 221 11.49 7.64 -5.33
C GLN A 221 12.51 6.51 -5.38
N GLY A 222 12.66 5.88 -6.54
CA GLY A 222 13.57 4.74 -6.74
C GLY A 222 13.02 3.44 -6.16
N SER A 223 13.87 2.42 -5.99
CA SER A 223 13.46 1.10 -5.52
C SER A 223 13.57 0.93 -4.01
N ILE A 224 12.86 -0.07 -3.47
CA ILE A 224 13.09 -0.55 -2.12
C ILE A 224 14.49 -1.17 -2.03
N PRO A 225 15.36 -0.73 -1.10
CA PRO A 225 16.70 -1.27 -0.97
C PRO A 225 16.68 -2.71 -0.40
N ASN A 226 17.55 -3.58 -0.93
CA ASN A 226 17.62 -4.98 -0.51
C ASN A 226 18.05 -5.12 0.96
N GLU A 227 18.83 -4.16 1.46
CA GLU A 227 19.36 -4.11 2.82
C GLU A 227 18.27 -4.05 3.91
N LEU A 228 17.02 -3.68 3.57
CA LEU A 228 15.91 -3.78 4.52
C LEU A 228 15.68 -5.22 5.01
N GLY A 229 16.08 -6.22 4.21
CA GLY A 229 16.07 -7.62 4.62
C GLY A 229 17.00 -7.93 5.81
N HIS A 230 17.94 -7.05 6.16
CA HIS A 230 18.78 -7.20 7.35
C HIS A 230 18.03 -6.89 8.65
N ILE A 231 16.90 -6.19 8.59
CA ILE A 231 16.09 -5.80 9.75
C ILE A 231 15.16 -6.94 10.14
N THR A 232 15.73 -8.01 10.69
CA THR A 232 14.98 -9.23 11.08
C THR A 232 13.93 -8.98 12.19
N THR A 233 13.98 -7.83 12.86
CA THR A 233 13.06 -7.44 13.92
C THR A 233 11.81 -6.69 13.42
N LEU A 234 11.76 -6.33 12.13
CA LEU A 234 10.72 -5.50 11.54
C LEU A 234 9.36 -6.22 11.55
N LYS A 235 8.33 -5.53 12.01
CA LYS A 235 6.93 -6.00 12.04
C LYS A 235 6.04 -5.24 11.08
N ILE A 236 6.27 -3.94 10.94
CA ILE A 236 5.46 -3.05 10.10
C ILE A 236 6.39 -2.34 9.14
N PHE A 237 6.12 -2.50 7.86
CA PHE A 237 6.75 -1.72 6.81
C PHE A 237 5.68 -1.13 5.89
N ALA A 238 5.51 0.19 5.95
CA ALA A 238 4.53 0.91 5.16
C ALA A 238 5.19 2.04 4.37
N VAL A 239 5.03 2.01 3.06
CA VAL A 239 5.59 2.96 2.08
C VAL A 239 4.54 3.41 1.06
N GLY A 240 3.26 3.14 1.33
CA GLY A 240 2.19 3.46 0.40
C GLY A 240 2.09 4.96 0.08
N GLN A 241 1.54 5.30 -1.09
CA GLN A 241 1.40 6.69 -1.55
C GLN A 241 2.76 7.42 -1.62
N ASN A 242 3.64 6.90 -2.47
CA ASN A 242 4.95 7.48 -2.82
C ASN A 242 5.20 7.34 -4.34
N ASN A 243 6.38 7.71 -4.81
CA ASN A 243 6.84 7.54 -6.20
C ASN A 243 7.87 6.40 -6.33
N LEU A 244 7.74 5.34 -5.52
CA LEU A 244 8.67 4.21 -5.53
C LEU A 244 8.41 3.32 -6.75
N SER A 245 9.46 2.74 -7.32
CA SER A 245 9.41 2.00 -8.58
C SER A 245 10.34 0.78 -8.57
N GLY A 246 10.30 -0.01 -9.64
CA GLY A 246 11.08 -1.24 -9.76
C GLY A 246 10.37 -2.42 -9.09
N ASN A 247 11.11 -3.50 -8.86
CA ASN A 247 10.54 -4.75 -8.35
C ASN A 247 10.48 -4.76 -6.82
N ILE A 248 9.53 -5.53 -6.27
CA ILE A 248 9.48 -5.85 -4.85
C ILE A 248 10.67 -6.76 -4.51
N PRO A 249 11.58 -6.37 -3.60
CA PRO A 249 12.79 -7.14 -3.33
C PRO A 249 12.47 -8.41 -2.53
N VAL A 250 12.96 -9.55 -2.99
CA VAL A 250 12.79 -10.85 -2.30
C VAL A 250 13.34 -10.83 -0.86
N SER A 251 14.38 -10.03 -0.63
CA SER A 251 15.05 -9.92 0.67
C SER A 251 14.15 -9.37 1.78
N ILE A 252 13.02 -8.72 1.45
CA ILE A 252 12.04 -8.29 2.45
C ILE A 252 11.55 -9.46 3.31
N SER A 253 11.51 -10.66 2.74
CA SER A 253 11.07 -11.87 3.43
C SER A 253 12.06 -12.37 4.48
N ASN A 254 13.29 -11.86 4.49
CA ASN A 254 14.26 -12.13 5.56
C ASN A 254 13.83 -11.48 6.88
N ALA A 255 12.98 -10.45 6.85
CA ALA A 255 12.33 -9.91 8.02
C ALA A 255 11.16 -10.81 8.45
N SER A 256 11.50 -11.97 9.03
CA SER A 256 10.57 -13.06 9.36
C SER A 256 9.46 -12.69 10.36
N ARG A 257 9.56 -11.53 11.01
CA ARG A 257 8.56 -11.01 11.96
C ARG A 257 7.56 -10.04 11.34
N LEU A 258 7.62 -9.83 10.01
CA LEU A 258 6.69 -8.95 9.32
C LEU A 258 5.25 -9.41 9.49
N GLN A 259 4.40 -8.42 9.79
CA GLN A 259 2.96 -8.56 10.00
C GLN A 259 2.19 -7.66 9.04
N VAL A 260 2.72 -6.46 8.75
CA VAL A 260 2.08 -5.48 7.88
C VAL A 260 3.07 -5.05 6.81
N ILE A 261 2.67 -5.22 5.55
CA ILE A 261 3.35 -4.70 4.37
C ILE A 261 2.33 -3.85 3.60
N ASP A 262 2.57 -2.54 3.51
CA ASP A 262 1.73 -1.62 2.75
C ASP A 262 2.55 -0.87 1.70
N PHE A 263 2.43 -1.30 0.46
CA PHE A 263 3.14 -0.80 -0.72
C PHE A 263 2.20 -0.09 -1.69
N GLY A 264 0.94 0.17 -1.29
CA GLY A 264 -0.09 0.66 -2.20
C GLY A 264 0.20 2.04 -2.80
N SER A 265 -0.40 2.38 -3.94
CA SER A 265 -0.24 3.69 -4.60
C SER A 265 1.23 4.07 -4.83
N ASN A 266 1.92 3.28 -5.65
CA ASN A 266 3.30 3.49 -6.09
C ASN A 266 3.46 3.09 -7.58
N ASP A 267 4.68 3.12 -8.10
CA ASP A 267 5.01 2.70 -9.47
C ASP A 267 5.71 1.32 -9.50
N PHE A 268 5.44 0.42 -8.56
CA PHE A 268 6.07 -0.91 -8.52
C PHE A 268 5.70 -1.75 -9.75
N THR A 269 6.67 -2.49 -10.28
CA THR A 269 6.54 -3.32 -11.48
C THR A 269 6.96 -4.76 -11.23
N GLY A 270 6.72 -5.62 -12.21
CA GLY A 270 7.11 -7.03 -12.14
C GLY A 270 6.10 -7.88 -11.39
N THR A 271 6.56 -8.99 -10.84
CA THR A 271 5.73 -9.96 -10.12
C THR A 271 5.87 -9.82 -8.61
N ILE A 272 4.86 -10.25 -7.87
CA ILE A 272 4.94 -10.38 -6.41
C ILE A 272 5.79 -11.63 -6.08
N PRO A 273 6.83 -11.54 -5.23
CA PRO A 273 7.67 -12.68 -4.86
C PRO A 273 6.95 -13.62 -3.88
N GLY A 274 5.94 -14.34 -4.38
CA GLY A 274 5.04 -15.19 -3.62
C GLY A 274 5.71 -16.23 -2.75
N GLU A 275 6.67 -16.97 -3.31
CA GLU A 275 7.38 -18.03 -2.60
C GLU A 275 8.11 -17.48 -1.36
N SER A 276 8.76 -16.32 -1.51
CA SER A 276 9.45 -15.65 -0.40
C SER A 276 8.45 -15.11 0.62
N LEU A 277 7.39 -14.41 0.19
CA LEU A 277 6.39 -13.85 1.10
C LEU A 277 5.59 -14.93 1.85
N GLY A 278 5.37 -16.10 1.24
CA GLY A 278 4.70 -17.25 1.87
C GLY A 278 5.47 -17.84 3.05
N SER A 279 6.75 -17.48 3.23
CA SER A 279 7.53 -17.84 4.42
C SER A 279 7.15 -17.00 5.67
N LEU A 280 6.51 -15.85 5.47
CA LEU A 280 6.14 -14.91 6.53
C LEU A 280 4.80 -15.30 7.17
N ARG A 281 4.84 -16.33 8.02
CA ARG A 281 3.63 -16.91 8.66
C ARG A 281 2.85 -15.95 9.58
N SER A 282 3.48 -14.85 9.98
CA SER A 282 2.87 -13.83 10.85
C SER A 282 2.21 -12.67 10.08
N LEU A 283 2.13 -12.75 8.75
CA LEU A 283 1.47 -11.71 7.95
C LEU A 283 -0.01 -11.59 8.30
N ILE A 284 -0.44 -10.34 8.46
CA ILE A 284 -1.80 -9.92 8.79
C ILE A 284 -2.34 -9.06 7.64
N TRP A 285 -1.54 -8.13 7.14
CA TRP A 285 -1.95 -7.19 6.11
C TRP A 285 -0.91 -7.13 4.99
N LEU A 286 -1.35 -7.43 3.77
CA LEU A 286 -0.62 -7.21 2.53
C LEU A 286 -1.40 -6.26 1.62
N ASN A 287 -0.87 -5.08 1.37
CA ASN A 287 -1.42 -4.14 0.40
C ASN A 287 -0.41 -3.83 -0.71
N PHE A 288 -0.78 -4.17 -1.94
CA PHE A 288 -0.07 -3.86 -3.18
C PHE A 288 -0.96 -3.10 -4.18
N ALA A 289 -2.11 -2.59 -3.74
CA ALA A 289 -3.06 -1.92 -4.61
C ALA A 289 -2.45 -0.69 -5.30
N ASP A 290 -3.01 -0.28 -6.44
CA ASP A 290 -2.62 0.93 -7.16
C ASP A 290 -1.12 0.97 -7.49
N ASN A 291 -0.71 0.01 -8.31
CA ASN A 291 0.66 -0.16 -8.78
C ASN A 291 0.67 -0.62 -10.25
N ARG A 292 1.84 -0.99 -10.77
CA ARG A 292 2.02 -1.51 -12.13
C ARG A 292 2.44 -2.99 -12.09
N LEU A 293 1.99 -3.73 -11.08
CA LEU A 293 2.33 -5.15 -10.89
C LEU A 293 1.53 -6.02 -11.86
N GLY A 294 2.10 -7.16 -12.24
CA GLY A 294 1.56 -8.03 -13.28
C GLY A 294 1.90 -7.56 -14.70
N ASN A 295 1.75 -8.48 -15.64
CA ASN A 295 1.99 -8.28 -17.06
C ASN A 295 0.75 -8.56 -17.93
N GLY A 296 -0.40 -8.83 -17.32
CA GLY A 296 -1.68 -9.09 -17.96
C GLY A 296 -1.78 -10.50 -18.53
N LYS A 297 -0.90 -11.42 -18.15
CA LYS A 297 -0.87 -12.79 -18.68
C LYS A 297 -1.30 -13.82 -17.66
N LEU A 298 -1.61 -15.01 -18.16
CA LEU A 298 -1.85 -16.19 -17.33
C LEU A 298 -0.66 -16.44 -16.39
N GLY A 299 -0.97 -16.67 -15.11
CA GLY A 299 0.02 -16.99 -14.07
C GLY A 299 0.46 -15.81 -13.21
N ASP A 300 0.02 -14.59 -13.50
CA ASP A 300 0.25 -13.39 -12.68
C ASP A 300 -0.24 -13.59 -11.22
N LEU A 301 -1.38 -14.26 -11.05
CA LEU A 301 -1.92 -14.69 -9.76
C LEU A 301 -1.48 -16.10 -9.34
N SER A 302 -0.26 -16.56 -9.67
CA SER A 302 0.26 -17.84 -9.14
C SER A 302 0.75 -17.74 -7.68
N PHE A 303 1.11 -16.53 -7.23
CA PHE A 303 1.67 -16.28 -5.91
C PHE A 303 0.76 -16.61 -4.70
N PRO A 304 -0.59 -16.51 -4.77
CA PRO A 304 -1.48 -16.89 -3.67
C PRO A 304 -1.31 -18.35 -3.23
N ASN A 305 -0.82 -19.24 -4.10
CA ASN A 305 -0.50 -20.63 -3.74
C ASN A 305 0.46 -20.72 -2.54
N PHE A 306 1.42 -19.79 -2.46
CA PHE A 306 2.42 -19.76 -1.39
C PHE A 306 1.91 -19.07 -0.12
N LEU A 307 0.92 -18.17 -0.25
CA LEU A 307 0.34 -17.42 0.87
C LEU A 307 -0.66 -18.23 1.71
N THR A 308 -1.02 -19.45 1.28
CA THR A 308 -1.80 -20.41 2.09
C THR A 308 -1.14 -20.77 3.42
N ASN A 309 0.17 -20.54 3.55
CA ASN A 309 0.92 -20.68 4.80
C ASN A 309 0.74 -19.49 5.78
N CYS A 310 0.19 -18.37 5.33
CA CYS A 310 -0.01 -17.14 6.10
C CYS A 310 -1.39 -17.18 6.80
N THR A 311 -1.56 -18.09 7.76
CA THR A 311 -2.85 -18.36 8.41
C THR A 311 -3.39 -17.22 9.29
N SER A 312 -2.61 -16.16 9.49
CA SER A 312 -3.03 -14.94 10.21
C SER A 312 -3.45 -13.81 9.27
N LEU A 313 -3.46 -14.04 7.95
CA LEU A 313 -3.76 -13.01 6.96
C LEU A 313 -5.23 -12.58 7.09
N GLN A 314 -5.43 -11.26 7.20
CA GLN A 314 -6.73 -10.61 7.35
C GLN A 314 -7.05 -9.71 6.15
N GLU A 315 -6.04 -9.14 5.49
CA GLU A 315 -6.24 -8.26 4.36
C GLU A 315 -5.25 -8.54 3.22
N LEU A 316 -5.80 -8.67 2.01
CA LEU A 316 -5.04 -8.75 0.76
C LEU A 316 -5.59 -7.74 -0.26
N GLY A 317 -4.85 -6.66 -0.48
CA GLY A 317 -5.15 -5.64 -1.47
C GLY A 317 -4.27 -5.76 -2.71
N LEU A 318 -4.90 -6.00 -3.88
CA LEU A 318 -4.26 -6.14 -5.19
C LEU A 318 -4.92 -5.27 -6.27
N SER A 319 -5.94 -4.48 -5.92
CA SER A 319 -6.70 -3.68 -6.88
C SER A 319 -5.83 -2.70 -7.65
N TYR A 320 -6.29 -2.22 -8.81
CA TYR A 320 -5.58 -1.23 -9.63
C TYR A 320 -4.17 -1.67 -9.99
N ASN A 321 -4.06 -2.83 -10.63
CA ASN A 321 -2.82 -3.39 -11.15
C ASN A 321 -3.05 -3.95 -12.56
N ARG A 322 -2.09 -4.71 -13.08
CA ARG A 322 -2.16 -5.37 -14.38
C ARG A 322 -2.15 -6.89 -14.24
N PHE A 323 -2.75 -7.43 -13.18
CA PHE A 323 -2.82 -8.89 -13.01
C PHE A 323 -3.78 -9.48 -14.04
N GLY A 324 -3.30 -10.44 -14.84
CA GLY A 324 -4.12 -11.20 -15.79
C GLY A 324 -4.33 -12.66 -15.37
N GLY A 325 -5.08 -13.38 -16.20
CA GLY A 325 -5.43 -14.78 -15.96
C GLY A 325 -6.68 -14.95 -15.08
N GLU A 326 -6.93 -16.20 -14.69
CA GLU A 326 -8.04 -16.55 -13.81
C GLU A 326 -7.68 -16.37 -12.33
N ILE A 327 -8.71 -16.13 -11.51
CA ILE A 327 -8.57 -16.15 -10.05
C ILE A 327 -8.34 -17.60 -9.60
N PRO A 328 -7.19 -17.94 -8.99
CA PRO A 328 -6.88 -19.32 -8.64
C PRO A 328 -7.70 -19.79 -7.44
N ARG A 329 -7.99 -21.09 -7.38
CA ARG A 329 -8.69 -21.72 -6.22
C ARG A 329 -7.95 -21.51 -4.89
N SER A 330 -6.64 -21.31 -4.92
CA SER A 330 -5.85 -21.03 -3.70
C SER A 330 -6.24 -19.74 -2.99
N ILE A 331 -6.88 -18.77 -3.67
CA ILE A 331 -7.45 -17.58 -3.02
C ILE A 331 -8.44 -17.95 -1.92
N ALA A 332 -9.27 -18.97 -2.16
CA ALA A 332 -10.24 -19.46 -1.19
C ALA A 332 -9.61 -20.16 0.03
N ASN A 333 -8.31 -20.50 -0.06
CA ASN A 333 -7.58 -21.26 0.95
C ASN A 333 -6.48 -20.42 1.64
N LEU A 334 -6.49 -19.09 1.47
CA LEU A 334 -5.46 -18.21 2.04
C LEU A 334 -5.47 -18.21 3.57
N SER A 335 -6.60 -17.84 4.16
CA SER A 335 -6.76 -17.72 5.61
C SER A 335 -8.23 -17.64 5.94
N THR A 336 -8.68 -18.38 6.96
CA THR A 336 -10.05 -18.23 7.47
C THR A 336 -10.24 -16.93 8.24
N GLN A 337 -9.16 -16.19 8.55
CA GLN A 337 -9.22 -14.86 9.17
C GLN A 337 -9.33 -13.72 8.14
N LEU A 338 -9.31 -14.05 6.84
CA LEU A 338 -9.37 -13.04 5.78
C LEU A 338 -10.70 -12.28 5.84
N GLN A 339 -10.61 -10.96 5.98
CA GLN A 339 -11.71 -10.02 6.09
C GLN A 339 -11.86 -9.20 4.82
N VAL A 340 -10.76 -8.80 4.20
CA VAL A 340 -10.75 -7.90 3.05
C VAL A 340 -9.95 -8.51 1.91
N LEU A 341 -10.58 -8.61 0.75
CA LEU A 341 -9.93 -9.09 -0.49
C LEU A 341 -10.28 -8.14 -1.64
N TYR A 342 -9.29 -7.41 -2.12
CA TYR A 342 -9.46 -6.44 -3.20
C TYR A 342 -8.67 -6.87 -4.43
N LEU A 343 -9.38 -7.27 -5.49
CA LEU A 343 -8.89 -7.72 -6.78
C LEU A 343 -9.37 -6.82 -7.93
N GLY A 344 -10.18 -5.80 -7.65
CA GLY A 344 -10.80 -4.96 -8.65
C GLY A 344 -9.81 -4.17 -9.51
N PHE A 345 -10.26 -3.64 -10.65
CA PHE A 345 -9.43 -2.84 -11.55
C PHE A 345 -8.15 -3.58 -11.97
N ASN A 346 -8.31 -4.79 -12.50
CA ASN A 346 -7.25 -5.63 -13.04
C ASN A 346 -7.68 -6.19 -14.42
N LEU A 347 -6.92 -7.14 -14.96
CA LEU A 347 -7.18 -7.80 -16.24
C LEU A 347 -7.63 -9.26 -16.02
N LEU A 348 -8.28 -9.55 -14.88
CA LEU A 348 -8.67 -10.91 -14.52
C LEU A 348 -9.88 -11.36 -15.34
N HIS A 349 -9.91 -12.62 -15.74
CA HIS A 349 -11.03 -13.20 -16.48
C HIS A 349 -11.49 -14.52 -15.86
N GLY A 350 -12.53 -15.14 -16.43
CA GLY A 350 -13.11 -16.38 -15.93
C GLY A 350 -14.16 -16.14 -14.85
N SER A 351 -14.29 -17.07 -13.90
CA SER A 351 -15.26 -16.99 -12.80
C SER A 351 -14.57 -16.90 -11.45
N LEU A 352 -15.30 -16.39 -10.45
CA LEU A 352 -14.88 -16.52 -9.07
C LEU A 352 -14.84 -18.03 -8.69
N PRO A 353 -13.80 -18.52 -7.96
CA PRO A 353 -13.76 -19.91 -7.55
C PRO A 353 -14.97 -20.29 -6.69
N ASN A 354 -15.59 -21.44 -6.96
CA ASN A 354 -16.73 -21.93 -6.17
C ASN A 354 -16.41 -22.07 -4.68
N ASP A 355 -15.15 -22.33 -4.35
CA ASP A 355 -14.64 -22.48 -2.99
C ASP A 355 -14.54 -21.14 -2.23
N ILE A 356 -14.81 -19.99 -2.86
CA ILE A 356 -14.67 -18.65 -2.21
C ILE A 356 -15.47 -18.54 -0.90
N GLY A 357 -16.56 -19.29 -0.76
CA GLY A 357 -17.35 -19.39 0.47
C GLY A 357 -16.60 -19.97 1.67
N ASN A 358 -15.42 -20.57 1.49
CA ASN A 358 -14.55 -21.02 2.56
C ASN A 358 -13.97 -19.85 3.38
N LEU A 359 -13.94 -18.64 2.82
CA LEU A 359 -13.51 -17.42 3.48
C LEU A 359 -14.64 -16.86 4.37
N ILE A 360 -14.99 -17.60 5.42
CA ILE A 360 -16.17 -17.35 6.27
C ILE A 360 -16.19 -15.98 6.99
N ASN A 361 -15.03 -15.33 7.13
CA ASN A 361 -14.90 -14.02 7.78
C ASN A 361 -14.75 -12.86 6.78
N LEU A 362 -14.91 -13.13 5.47
CA LEU A 362 -14.79 -12.13 4.43
C LEU A 362 -15.95 -11.13 4.55
N ILE A 363 -15.62 -9.88 4.86
CA ILE A 363 -16.58 -8.78 5.00
C ILE A 363 -16.62 -7.91 3.75
N ASP A 364 -15.52 -7.84 3.01
CA ASP A 364 -15.40 -6.98 1.84
C ASP A 364 -14.63 -7.69 0.72
N LEU A 365 -15.26 -7.77 -0.44
CA LEU A 365 -14.75 -8.41 -1.65
C LEU A 365 -14.98 -7.47 -2.83
N ASP A 366 -13.89 -6.90 -3.35
CA ASP A 366 -13.93 -6.12 -4.59
C ASP A 366 -13.31 -6.93 -5.72
N VAL A 367 -14.13 -7.29 -6.70
CA VAL A 367 -13.71 -7.91 -7.97
C VAL A 367 -14.15 -7.08 -9.17
N SER A 368 -14.61 -5.84 -8.92
CA SER A 368 -15.16 -4.95 -9.94
C SER A 368 -14.11 -4.58 -10.98
N HIS A 369 -14.55 -4.14 -12.17
CA HIS A 369 -13.63 -3.68 -13.22
C HIS A 369 -12.55 -4.72 -13.58
N ASN A 370 -13.00 -5.95 -13.79
CA ASN A 370 -12.27 -7.07 -14.39
C ASN A 370 -13.09 -7.60 -15.59
N TYR A 371 -12.62 -8.67 -16.24
CA TYR A 371 -13.31 -9.39 -17.31
C TYR A 371 -13.95 -10.70 -16.81
N LEU A 372 -14.43 -10.70 -15.56
CA LEU A 372 -15.10 -11.88 -15.00
C LEU A 372 -16.46 -12.08 -15.66
N ALA A 373 -16.85 -13.33 -15.87
CA ALA A 373 -18.20 -13.68 -16.27
C ALA A 373 -19.19 -13.08 -15.25
N GLU A 374 -20.38 -12.64 -15.69
CA GLU A 374 -21.28 -11.79 -14.91
C GLU A 374 -21.64 -12.32 -13.50
N TYR A 375 -21.63 -13.63 -13.29
CA TYR A 375 -21.83 -14.27 -11.98
C TYR A 375 -20.60 -14.22 -11.06
N GLY A 376 -19.40 -14.02 -11.61
CA GLY A 376 -18.14 -13.79 -10.90
C GLY A 376 -17.93 -12.35 -10.45
N MET A 377 -18.78 -11.40 -10.87
CA MET A 377 -18.67 -9.98 -10.53
C MET A 377 -19.44 -9.56 -9.25
N GLY A 378 -20.00 -10.52 -8.51
CA GLY A 378 -20.71 -10.23 -7.25
C GLY A 378 -22.06 -9.53 -7.41
N GLY A 379 -22.69 -9.57 -8.59
CA GLY A 379 -24.00 -8.98 -8.82
C GLY A 379 -25.12 -9.78 -8.13
N GLN A 380 -26.04 -9.08 -7.45
CA GLN A 380 -27.30 -9.66 -6.98
C GLN A 380 -27.97 -10.48 -8.09
N VAL A 381 -28.60 -11.60 -7.71
CA VAL A 381 -29.48 -12.36 -8.61
C VAL A 381 -30.44 -11.36 -9.25
N SER A 382 -30.38 -11.25 -10.58
CA SER A 382 -31.17 -10.28 -11.31
C SER A 382 -31.74 -10.93 -12.56
N ILE A 383 -32.96 -10.51 -12.90
CA ILE A 383 -33.64 -10.93 -14.13
C ILE A 383 -32.77 -10.65 -15.36
N LEU A 384 -31.92 -9.60 -15.31
CA LEU A 384 -31.02 -9.26 -16.42
C LEU A 384 -29.83 -10.22 -16.54
N GLY A 385 -29.35 -10.78 -15.42
CA GLY A 385 -28.36 -11.86 -15.42
C GLY A 385 -28.96 -13.16 -15.99
N ASP A 386 -30.20 -13.49 -15.61
CA ASP A 386 -30.92 -14.63 -16.19
C ASP A 386 -31.12 -14.49 -17.70
N VAL A 387 -31.42 -13.26 -18.17
CA VAL A 387 -31.51 -12.93 -19.60
C VAL A 387 -30.16 -13.14 -20.30
N TYR A 388 -29.04 -12.75 -19.68
CA TYR A 388 -27.71 -12.98 -20.25
C TYR A 388 -27.41 -14.48 -20.38
N SER A 389 -27.64 -15.25 -19.31
CA SER A 389 -27.50 -16.72 -19.33
C SER A 389 -28.36 -17.37 -20.40
N TYR A 390 -29.60 -16.91 -20.56
CA TYR A 390 -30.48 -17.38 -21.63
C TYR A 390 -29.91 -17.07 -23.02
N GLY A 391 -29.30 -15.88 -23.20
CA GLY A 391 -28.61 -15.51 -24.43
C GLY A 391 -27.43 -16.44 -24.75
N ILE A 392 -26.59 -16.72 -23.75
CA ILE A 392 -25.47 -17.66 -23.90
C ILE A 392 -25.99 -19.05 -24.28
N LEU A 393 -26.98 -19.58 -23.57
CA LEU A 393 -27.59 -20.87 -23.88
C LEU A 393 -28.15 -20.95 -25.31
N LEU A 394 -28.74 -19.87 -25.82
CA LEU A 394 -29.17 -19.81 -27.22
C LEU A 394 -27.97 -19.89 -28.18
N LEU A 395 -26.91 -19.12 -27.93
CA LEU A 395 -25.72 -19.17 -28.78
C LEU A 395 -25.06 -20.55 -28.71
N GLU A 396 -24.97 -21.16 -27.54
CA GLU A 396 -24.45 -22.53 -27.39
C GLU A 396 -25.26 -23.54 -28.20
N MET A 397 -26.59 -23.51 -28.06
CA MET A 397 -27.49 -24.45 -28.73
C MET A 397 -27.41 -24.38 -30.25
N PHE A 398 -27.28 -23.17 -30.81
CA PHE A 398 -27.29 -22.99 -32.26
C PHE A 398 -25.90 -23.02 -32.90
N THR A 399 -24.83 -22.79 -32.16
CA THR A 399 -23.44 -22.92 -32.65
C THR A 399 -22.83 -24.30 -32.37
N GLY A 400 -23.40 -25.05 -31.42
CA GLY A 400 -22.83 -26.30 -30.93
C GLY A 400 -21.55 -26.12 -30.11
N LYS A 401 -21.22 -24.87 -29.72
CA LYS A 401 -20.02 -24.53 -28.93
C LYS A 401 -20.38 -24.19 -27.49
N THR A 402 -19.47 -24.41 -26.57
CA THR A 402 -19.61 -23.96 -25.16
C THR A 402 -18.73 -22.74 -24.90
N PRO A 403 -19.03 -21.82 -23.97
CA PRO A 403 -18.17 -20.68 -23.63
C PRO A 403 -16.74 -21.07 -23.24
N THR A 404 -16.53 -22.34 -22.89
CA THR A 404 -15.25 -22.95 -22.50
C THR A 404 -14.61 -23.79 -23.61
N ASP A 405 -15.12 -23.73 -24.84
CA ASP A 405 -14.53 -24.45 -25.99
C ASP A 405 -13.10 -23.96 -26.27
N ASP A 406 -12.18 -24.88 -26.54
CA ASP A 406 -10.74 -24.59 -26.71
C ASP A 406 -10.45 -23.57 -27.83
N MET A 407 -11.39 -23.34 -28.74
CA MET A 407 -11.26 -22.32 -29.78
C MET A 407 -11.31 -20.87 -29.25
N PHE A 408 -11.87 -20.66 -28.05
CA PHE A 408 -12.07 -19.34 -27.44
C PHE A 408 -10.86 -18.91 -26.62
N ILE A 409 -9.77 -18.58 -27.32
CA ILE A 409 -8.52 -18.07 -26.76
C ILE A 409 -8.32 -16.58 -27.09
N GLU A 410 -7.43 -15.91 -26.35
CA GLU A 410 -7.02 -14.50 -26.63
C GLU A 410 -8.16 -13.47 -26.57
N GLY A 411 -9.17 -13.72 -25.75
CA GLY A 411 -10.28 -12.78 -25.54
C GLY A 411 -11.43 -12.92 -26.54
N LEU A 412 -11.40 -13.91 -27.45
CA LEU A 412 -12.54 -14.25 -28.29
C LEU A 412 -13.58 -15.05 -27.50
N SER A 413 -14.76 -14.47 -27.29
CA SER A 413 -15.92 -15.12 -26.65
C SER A 413 -16.91 -15.72 -27.66
N ILE A 414 -17.79 -16.60 -27.20
CA ILE A 414 -18.92 -17.12 -28.01
C ILE A 414 -19.82 -15.99 -28.54
N TYR A 415 -19.95 -14.90 -27.78
CA TYR A 415 -20.66 -13.69 -28.20
C TYR A 415 -19.95 -13.02 -29.38
N GLU A 416 -18.65 -12.76 -29.29
CA GLU A 416 -17.88 -12.15 -30.38
C GLU A 416 -17.82 -13.05 -31.60
N PHE A 417 -17.68 -14.37 -31.41
CA PHE A 417 -17.72 -15.36 -32.49
C PHE A 417 -19.01 -15.27 -33.31
N ALA A 418 -20.17 -15.23 -32.65
CA ALA A 418 -21.45 -15.05 -33.34
C ALA A 418 -21.62 -13.63 -33.90
N ALA A 419 -21.20 -12.60 -33.17
CA ALA A 419 -21.34 -11.20 -33.59
C ALA A 419 -20.52 -10.87 -34.84
N LEU A 420 -19.33 -11.46 -35.00
CA LEU A 420 -18.47 -11.28 -36.17
C LEU A 420 -19.04 -11.91 -37.44
N ALA A 421 -19.89 -12.94 -37.30
CA ALA A 421 -20.51 -13.61 -38.43
C ALA A 421 -21.83 -12.95 -38.86
N LEU A 422 -22.54 -12.27 -37.97
CA LEU A 422 -23.82 -11.65 -38.31
C LEU A 422 -23.63 -10.25 -38.96
N PRO A 423 -24.47 -9.88 -39.96
CA PRO A 423 -25.65 -10.61 -40.45
C PRO A 423 -25.37 -11.58 -41.62
N ASP A 424 -24.24 -11.46 -42.30
CA ASP A 424 -24.06 -12.03 -43.64
C ASP A 424 -23.55 -13.49 -43.65
N HIS A 425 -23.00 -13.97 -42.53
CA HIS A 425 -22.29 -15.24 -42.41
C HIS A 425 -22.88 -16.16 -41.33
N VAL A 426 -24.18 -16.07 -41.07
CA VAL A 426 -24.84 -16.88 -40.01
C VAL A 426 -24.64 -18.39 -40.19
N MET A 427 -24.62 -18.87 -41.44
CA MET A 427 -24.43 -20.30 -41.73
C MET A 427 -23.03 -20.80 -41.40
N ASP A 428 -22.03 -19.90 -41.29
CA ASP A 428 -20.63 -20.26 -40.99
C ASP A 428 -20.43 -20.56 -39.50
N VAL A 429 -21.36 -20.14 -38.64
CA VAL A 429 -21.30 -20.30 -37.18
C VAL A 429 -22.35 -21.25 -36.62
N VAL A 430 -23.35 -21.64 -37.40
CA VAL A 430 -24.41 -22.57 -36.98
C VAL A 430 -23.88 -24.00 -36.95
N ASP A 431 -24.28 -24.78 -35.94
CA ASP A 431 -23.96 -26.20 -35.85
C ASP A 431 -24.47 -26.95 -37.09
N PRO A 432 -23.57 -27.58 -37.88
CA PRO A 432 -23.95 -28.36 -39.05
C PRO A 432 -24.97 -29.47 -38.75
N SER A 433 -25.01 -29.98 -37.51
CA SER A 433 -25.98 -31.01 -37.10
C SER A 433 -27.44 -30.54 -37.21
N LEU A 434 -27.69 -29.23 -37.07
CA LEU A 434 -29.02 -28.62 -37.19
C LEU A 434 -29.49 -28.49 -38.65
N LEU A 435 -28.61 -28.73 -39.62
CA LEU A 435 -28.87 -28.58 -41.06
C LEU A 435 -29.09 -29.93 -41.77
N LEU A 436 -28.85 -31.05 -41.08
CA LEU A 436 -28.89 -32.40 -41.67
C LEU A 436 -30.28 -32.79 -42.22
N ASP A 437 -31.37 -32.20 -41.71
CA ASP A 437 -32.73 -32.46 -42.20
C ASP A 437 -33.09 -31.75 -43.52
N LEU A 438 -32.27 -30.79 -43.98
CA LEU A 438 -32.54 -30.03 -45.21
C LEU A 438 -32.04 -30.73 -46.49
N GLU A 439 -31.07 -31.63 -46.38
CA GLU A 439 -30.44 -32.30 -47.52
C GLU A 439 -31.09 -33.64 -47.88
N ALA A 440 -31.86 -34.25 -46.98
CA ALA A 440 -32.44 -35.60 -47.17
C ALA A 440 -33.59 -35.70 -48.20
N ASN A 441 -34.07 -34.57 -48.76
CA ASN A 441 -35.17 -34.55 -49.74
C ASN A 441 -34.71 -34.59 -51.22
N GLY A 442 -33.43 -34.86 -51.49
CA GLY A 442 -32.92 -35.15 -52.84
C GLY A 442 -32.84 -36.65 -53.11
N SER A 443 -33.93 -37.22 -53.63
CA SER A 443 -34.15 -38.65 -53.90
C SER A 443 -32.92 -39.49 -54.30
N VAL A 444 -32.71 -40.58 -53.55
CA VAL A 444 -32.13 -41.83 -54.04
C VAL A 444 -33.04 -42.41 -55.14
N ASN A 445 -32.48 -42.69 -56.33
CA ASN A 445 -32.83 -43.88 -57.12
C ASN A 445 -31.78 -44.13 -58.21
N ASN A 446 -31.26 -45.36 -58.21
CA ASN A 446 -30.52 -45.98 -59.30
C ASN A 446 -31.36 -45.99 -60.58
N ASP A 447 -30.77 -45.64 -61.72
CA ASP A 447 -30.64 -46.54 -62.88
C ASP A 447 -29.89 -45.88 -64.06
N ARG A 448 -29.21 -46.73 -64.84
CA ARG A 448 -28.38 -46.36 -65.99
C ARG A 448 -29.22 -45.91 -67.20
N TYR A 449 -28.55 -45.11 -68.03
CA TYR A 449 -28.82 -44.71 -69.42
C TYR A 449 -29.66 -43.44 -69.69
N GLU A 450 -29.04 -42.63 -70.55
CA GLU A 450 -29.56 -41.57 -71.41
C GLU A 450 -29.46 -40.09 -71.00
N ARG A 451 -29.12 -39.37 -72.05
CA ARG A 451 -28.52 -38.05 -72.19
C ARG A 451 -29.65 -37.04 -72.46
N ASN A 452 -29.46 -35.81 -72.00
CA ASN A 452 -30.24 -34.60 -72.30
C ASN A 452 -31.59 -34.40 -71.58
N ALA A 453 -31.53 -33.83 -70.39
CA ALA A 453 -32.48 -32.80 -69.96
C ALA A 453 -31.83 -31.91 -68.89
N LEU A 454 -31.90 -30.58 -69.08
CA LEU A 454 -31.48 -29.58 -68.09
C LEU A 454 -32.23 -29.81 -66.76
N PRO A 455 -31.55 -29.83 -65.59
CA PRO A 455 -32.26 -29.95 -64.33
C PRO A 455 -32.97 -28.61 -64.06
N ARG A 456 -34.30 -28.63 -64.06
CA ARG A 456 -35.11 -27.59 -63.43
C ARG A 456 -34.73 -27.55 -61.95
N ARG A 457 -33.92 -26.57 -61.56
CA ARG A 457 -33.57 -26.26 -60.16
C ARG A 457 -34.89 -26.13 -59.39
N ASN A 458 -35.05 -26.96 -58.37
CA ASN A 458 -36.29 -27.07 -57.60
C ASN A 458 -36.45 -25.78 -56.76
N ASN A 459 -37.14 -24.77 -57.32
CA ASN A 459 -37.29 -23.43 -56.72
C ASN A 459 -37.83 -23.47 -55.27
N ARG A 460 -38.58 -24.52 -54.93
CA ARG A 460 -39.15 -24.74 -53.60
C ARG A 460 -38.09 -25.03 -52.54
N GLY A 461 -37.04 -25.80 -52.87
CA GLY A 461 -35.97 -26.14 -51.93
C GLY A 461 -35.07 -24.93 -51.60
N VAL A 462 -34.79 -24.09 -52.61
CA VAL A 462 -34.01 -22.86 -52.44
C VAL A 462 -34.75 -21.84 -51.56
N VAL A 463 -36.07 -21.72 -51.74
CA VAL A 463 -36.91 -20.85 -50.88
C VAL A 463 -37.00 -21.40 -49.46
N LYS A 464 -37.07 -22.71 -49.27
CA LYS A 464 -37.07 -23.35 -47.94
C LYS A 464 -35.76 -23.09 -47.20
N ALA A 465 -34.62 -23.31 -47.85
CA ALA A 465 -33.30 -23.07 -47.27
C ALA A 465 -33.12 -21.62 -46.83
N LYS A 466 -33.47 -20.66 -47.70
CA LYS A 466 -33.37 -19.22 -47.39
C LYS A 466 -34.21 -18.83 -46.17
N LYS A 467 -35.42 -19.37 -46.03
CA LYS A 467 -36.27 -19.07 -44.86
C LYS A 467 -35.74 -19.69 -43.57
N VAL A 468 -35.05 -20.84 -43.64
CA VAL A 468 -34.39 -21.42 -42.45
C VAL A 468 -33.20 -20.56 -42.04
N GLU A 469 -32.39 -20.11 -42.99
CA GLU A 469 -31.30 -19.15 -42.75
C GLU A 469 -31.81 -17.86 -42.09
N GLU A 470 -32.91 -17.29 -42.57
CA GLU A 470 -33.57 -16.13 -41.95
C GLU A 470 -34.02 -16.41 -40.50
N CYS A 471 -34.51 -17.63 -40.21
CA CYS A 471 -34.88 -18.02 -38.85
C CYS A 471 -33.65 -18.15 -37.94
N LEU A 472 -32.57 -18.78 -38.43
CA LEU A 472 -31.32 -18.93 -37.70
C LEU A 472 -30.69 -17.57 -37.38
N PHE A 473 -30.64 -16.67 -38.37
CA PHE A 473 -30.22 -15.28 -38.17
C PHE A 473 -31.03 -14.59 -37.08
N ALA A 474 -32.36 -14.72 -37.11
CA ALA A 474 -33.23 -14.08 -36.14
C ALA A 474 -33.03 -14.64 -34.71
N VAL A 475 -32.79 -15.95 -34.54
CA VAL A 475 -32.48 -16.53 -33.23
C VAL A 475 -31.12 -16.07 -32.73
N MET A 476 -30.09 -16.12 -33.57
CA MET A 476 -28.74 -15.66 -33.21
C MET A 476 -28.73 -14.19 -32.81
N GLN A 477 -29.49 -13.35 -33.53
CA GLN A 477 -29.65 -11.93 -33.19
C GLN A 477 -30.32 -11.71 -31.83
N ILE A 478 -31.28 -12.57 -31.43
CA ILE A 478 -31.86 -12.56 -30.09
C ILE A 478 -30.80 -12.95 -29.06
N GLY A 479 -30.02 -14.01 -29.30
CA GLY A 479 -28.92 -14.43 -28.45
C GLY A 479 -27.93 -13.29 -28.16
N LEU A 480 -27.46 -12.62 -29.22
CA LEU A 480 -26.58 -11.44 -29.11
C LEU A 480 -27.24 -10.30 -28.34
N SER A 481 -28.51 -10.01 -28.60
CA SER A 481 -29.23 -8.94 -27.89
C SER A 481 -29.44 -9.24 -26.41
N CYS A 482 -29.53 -10.51 -26.02
CA CYS A 482 -29.60 -10.93 -24.61
C CYS A 482 -28.23 -10.84 -23.93
N CYS A 483 -27.16 -11.06 -24.67
CA CYS A 483 -25.77 -11.02 -24.21
C CYS A 483 -25.12 -9.63 -24.26
N ALA A 484 -25.89 -8.56 -24.49
CA ALA A 484 -25.36 -7.21 -24.54
C ALA A 484 -24.56 -6.88 -23.26
N VAL A 485 -23.40 -6.25 -23.43
CA VAL A 485 -22.45 -5.93 -22.35
C VAL A 485 -23.12 -5.06 -21.28
N SER A 486 -23.93 -4.08 -21.71
CA SER A 486 -24.73 -3.25 -20.80
C SER A 486 -26.06 -3.93 -20.46
N PRO A 487 -26.38 -4.16 -19.16
CA PRO A 487 -27.66 -4.76 -18.76
C PRO A 487 -28.89 -3.97 -19.25
N ARG A 488 -28.75 -2.66 -19.46
CA ARG A 488 -29.84 -1.79 -19.95
C ARG A 488 -30.12 -1.96 -21.44
N GLU A 489 -29.17 -2.50 -22.18
CA GLU A 489 -29.28 -2.75 -23.63
C GLU A 489 -29.83 -4.15 -23.92
N ARG A 490 -29.95 -5.00 -22.89
CA ARG A 490 -30.44 -6.36 -23.06
C ARG A 490 -31.91 -6.39 -23.40
N MET A 491 -32.27 -7.31 -24.29
CA MET A 491 -33.66 -7.53 -24.66
C MET A 491 -34.48 -8.02 -23.46
N LEU A 492 -35.62 -7.38 -23.19
CA LEU A 492 -36.52 -7.80 -22.12
C LEU A 492 -37.07 -9.22 -22.39
N LEU A 493 -37.13 -10.07 -21.36
CA LEU A 493 -37.53 -11.48 -21.51
C LEU A 493 -38.93 -11.65 -22.14
N ASN A 494 -39.86 -10.75 -21.87
CA ASN A 494 -41.18 -10.75 -22.51
C ASN A 494 -41.11 -10.49 -24.04
N MET A 495 -40.14 -9.68 -24.51
CA MET A 495 -39.87 -9.47 -25.93
C MET A 495 -39.17 -10.68 -26.53
N VAL A 496 -38.22 -11.27 -25.81
CA VAL A 496 -37.53 -12.51 -26.21
C VAL A 496 -38.53 -13.62 -26.49
N VAL A 497 -39.44 -13.91 -25.54
CA VAL A 497 -40.47 -14.95 -25.70
C VAL A 497 -41.39 -14.67 -26.89
N ARG A 498 -41.81 -13.40 -27.09
CA ARG A 498 -42.65 -13.02 -28.23
C ARG A 498 -41.92 -13.23 -29.56
N LYS A 499 -40.66 -12.80 -29.68
CA LYS A 499 -39.87 -12.95 -30.91
C LYS A 499 -39.54 -14.41 -31.19
N MET A 500 -39.12 -15.19 -30.18
CA MET A 500 -38.86 -16.63 -30.31
C MET A 500 -40.11 -17.39 -30.75
N SER A 501 -41.29 -17.04 -30.22
CA SER A 501 -42.56 -17.64 -30.65
C SER A 501 -42.86 -17.33 -32.12
N ALA A 502 -42.66 -16.08 -32.55
CA ALA A 502 -42.86 -15.69 -33.94
C ALA A 502 -41.89 -16.41 -34.90
N ILE A 503 -40.63 -16.58 -34.50
CA ILE A 503 -39.64 -17.32 -35.28
C ILE A 503 -40.03 -18.80 -35.39
N ARG A 504 -40.42 -19.44 -34.27
CA ARG A 504 -40.91 -20.82 -34.26
C ARG A 504 -42.09 -21.00 -35.21
N ASP A 505 -43.08 -20.13 -35.13
CA ASP A 505 -44.28 -20.23 -35.98
C ASP A 505 -43.95 -20.00 -37.47
N SER A 506 -42.97 -19.14 -37.77
CA SER A 506 -42.42 -18.98 -39.13
C SER A 506 -41.72 -20.26 -39.60
N TYR A 507 -40.87 -20.85 -38.76
CA TYR A 507 -40.15 -22.08 -39.07
C TYR A 507 -41.09 -23.27 -39.30
N LEU A 508 -42.13 -23.43 -38.47
CA LEU A 508 -43.12 -24.50 -38.64
C LEU A 508 -43.87 -24.38 -39.98
N LYS A 509 -44.23 -23.16 -40.40
CA LYS A 509 -44.82 -22.93 -41.73
C LYS A 509 -43.87 -23.29 -42.87
N VAL A 510 -42.56 -23.21 -42.65
CA VAL A 510 -41.52 -23.62 -43.63
C VAL A 510 -41.38 -25.15 -43.68
N GLN A 511 -41.74 -25.85 -42.61
CA GLN A 511 -41.74 -27.32 -42.57
C GLN A 511 -43.03 -27.94 -43.12
N GLU A 512 -44.18 -27.29 -42.92
CA GLU A 512 -45.50 -27.75 -43.41
C GLU A 512 -45.76 -27.46 -44.90
N GLY A 513 -45.02 -26.51 -45.50
CA GLY A 513 -45.14 -26.10 -46.91
C GLY A 513 -43.96 -26.54 -47.76
#